data_AF-A0A7J8ATV1-F1
#
_entry.id   AF-A0A7J8ATV1-F1
#
_cell.length_a   1.000
_cell.length_b   1.000
_cell.length_c   1.000
_cell.angle_alpha   90.00
_cell.angle_beta   90.00
_cell.angle_gamma   90.00
#
_symmetry.space_group_name_H-M   'P 1'
#
loop_
_entity.id
_entity.type
_entity.pdbx_description
1 polymer ?
#
loop_
_entity_poly.entity_id
_entity_poly.type
_entity_poly.pdbx_seq_one_letter_code
_entity_poly.pdbx_strand_id
1 'polypeptide(L)'
;MRLAGPFRIVALVVTVGLTWIVASILLGGPGSGFPRIQQLFISTENSVTAEPRARKYKCGLPQPCPEEHLAFRMVSGAANVIGPKICLEDKMLMSSVKDNVGRGLNIALVNGVSGELIEARAFDMWAGGE
;
A
#
# COMPACT_ATOMS: atom_id res chain seq x y z
N MET A 1 32.06 -13.30 57.96
CA MET A 1 31.16 -12.25 57.43
C MET A 1 30.07 -12.93 56.62
N ARG A 2 28.80 -12.77 57.03
CA ARG A 2 27.66 -13.55 56.52
C ARG A 2 27.30 -13.12 55.08
N LEU A 3 28.00 -13.68 54.09
CA LEU A 3 27.71 -13.52 52.64
C LEU A 3 26.32 -14.01 52.23
N ALA A 4 25.56 -14.63 53.14
CA ALA A 4 24.21 -15.13 52.91
C ALA A 4 23.15 -14.02 52.81
N GLY A 5 23.41 -12.82 53.32
CA GLY A 5 22.48 -11.68 53.25
C GLY A 5 22.22 -11.17 51.83
N PRO A 6 23.25 -10.69 51.10
CA PRO A 6 23.07 -10.12 49.77
C PRO A 6 22.59 -11.15 48.74
N PHE A 7 23.08 -12.39 48.82
CA PHE A 7 22.64 -13.46 47.92
C PHE A 7 21.15 -13.81 48.08
N ARG A 8 20.61 -13.76 49.31
CA ARG A 8 19.18 -13.98 49.54
C ARG A 8 18.33 -12.85 48.99
N ILE A 9 18.80 -11.61 49.08
CA ILE A 9 18.10 -10.45 48.52
C ILE A 9 18.08 -10.54 46.99
N VAL A 10 19.21 -10.87 46.37
CA VAL A 10 19.30 -11.07 44.91
C VAL A 10 18.38 -12.21 44.47
N ALA A 11 18.38 -13.34 45.18
CA ALA A 11 17.49 -14.45 44.88
C ALA A 11 16.01 -14.07 44.99
N LEU A 12 15.62 -13.29 46.00
CA LEU A 12 14.24 -12.81 46.19
C LEU A 12 13.80 -11.85 45.09
N VAL A 13 14.67 -10.94 44.64
CA VAL A 13 14.34 -10.01 43.55
C VAL A 13 14.15 -10.76 42.24
N VAL A 14 15.00 -11.74 41.97
CA VAL A 14 14.91 -12.58 40.75
C VAL A 14 13.64 -13.41 40.75
N THR A 15 13.27 -14.04 41.87
CA THR A 15 12.04 -14.84 41.94
C THR A 15 10.80 -13.99 41.78
N VAL A 16 10.73 -12.81 42.39
CA VAL A 16 9.61 -11.87 42.24
C VAL A 16 9.51 -11.34 40.80
N GLY A 17 10.64 -11.03 40.15
CA GLY A 17 10.66 -10.60 38.76
C GLY A 17 10.17 -11.70 37.80
N LEU A 18 10.63 -12.93 38.01
CA LEU A 18 10.21 -14.08 37.20
C LEU A 18 8.73 -14.41 37.39
N THR A 19 8.22 -14.40 38.63
CA THR A 19 6.79 -14.64 38.88
C THR A 19 5.93 -13.55 38.26
N TRP A 20 6.35 -12.28 38.28
CA TRP A 20 5.65 -11.19 37.62
C TRP A 20 5.60 -11.36 36.10
N ILE A 21 6.72 -11.75 35.47
CA ILE A 21 6.81 -12.00 34.03
C ILE A 21 5.90 -13.16 33.63
N VAL A 22 5.96 -14.28 34.36
CA VAL A 22 5.14 -15.47 34.07
C VAL A 22 3.66 -15.18 34.28
N ALA A 23 3.29 -14.46 35.34
CA ALA A 23 1.91 -14.04 35.57
C ALA A 23 1.42 -13.11 34.45
N SER A 24 2.26 -12.20 33.96
CA SER A 24 1.93 -11.30 32.84
C SER A 24 1.72 -12.05 31.53
N ILE A 25 2.43 -13.16 31.28
CA ILE A 25 2.25 -14.02 30.09
C ILE A 25 0.98 -14.88 30.21
N LEU A 26 0.67 -15.37 31.41
CA LEU A 26 -0.47 -16.27 31.64
C LEU A 26 -1.81 -15.54 31.78
N LEU A 27 -1.84 -14.36 32.39
CA LEU A 27 -3.05 -13.54 32.56
C LEU A 27 -3.20 -12.44 31.51
N GLY A 28 -2.13 -12.08 30.80
CA GLY A 28 -2.14 -11.07 29.74
C GLY A 28 -2.59 -11.65 28.40
N GLY A 29 -3.90 -11.56 28.14
CA GLY A 29 -4.43 -11.57 26.78
C GLY A 29 -3.73 -10.53 25.88
N PRO A 30 -3.83 -10.67 24.54
CA PRO A 30 -2.91 -10.08 23.57
C PRO A 30 -2.87 -8.55 23.68
N GLY A 31 -1.84 -8.01 24.33
CA GLY A 31 -1.71 -6.57 24.49
C GLY A 31 -0.57 -6.05 25.35
N SER A 32 0.06 -6.89 26.20
CA SER A 32 1.20 -6.46 27.04
C SER A 32 2.50 -7.16 26.64
N GLY A 33 2.93 -6.95 25.39
CA GLY A 33 4.22 -7.41 24.88
C GLY A 33 5.09 -6.22 24.47
N PHE A 34 6.30 -6.16 25.02
CA PHE A 34 7.36 -5.20 24.69
C PHE A 34 7.53 -5.01 23.16
N PRO A 35 7.26 -3.82 22.57
CA PRO A 35 7.34 -3.65 21.13
C PRO A 35 8.74 -3.26 20.61
N ARG A 36 9.78 -3.22 21.46
CA ARG A 36 11.02 -2.48 21.13
C ARG A 36 12.31 -3.27 20.94
N ILE A 37 12.37 -4.57 21.21
CA ILE A 37 13.62 -5.35 21.10
C ILE A 37 13.70 -6.14 19.79
N GLN A 38 12.58 -6.39 19.10
CA GLN A 38 12.59 -7.02 17.77
C GLN A 38 13.15 -6.11 16.66
N GLN A 39 13.27 -4.81 16.89
CA GLN A 39 13.80 -3.86 15.90
C GLN A 39 15.33 -3.85 15.80
N LEU A 40 16.06 -4.49 16.73
CA LEU A 40 17.53 -4.49 16.76
C LEU A 40 18.18 -5.68 16.04
N PHE A 41 17.42 -6.71 15.66
CA PHE A 41 17.92 -7.89 14.93
C PHE A 41 17.47 -7.98 13.47
N ILE A 42 16.73 -6.99 12.97
CA ILE A 42 16.35 -6.91 11.55
C ILE A 42 17.12 -5.75 10.93
N SER A 43 18.42 -5.97 10.69
CA SER A 43 19.21 -5.14 9.79
C SER A 43 19.88 -6.03 8.76
N THR A 44 19.54 -5.74 7.52
CA THR A 44 20.29 -6.08 6.32
C THR A 44 20.20 -7.54 5.86
N GLU A 45 19.01 -7.92 5.44
CA GLU A 45 18.93 -8.42 4.07
C GLU A 45 17.88 -7.58 3.34
N ASN A 46 18.35 -6.75 2.40
CA ASN A 46 17.54 -6.27 1.29
C ASN A 46 17.16 -7.50 0.44
N SER A 47 16.37 -8.40 1.01
CA SER A 47 15.49 -9.21 0.20
C SER A 47 14.43 -8.20 -0.25
N VAL A 48 14.50 -7.89 -1.53
CA VAL A 48 13.31 -7.51 -2.29
C VAL A 48 12.37 -8.69 -2.13
N THR A 49 11.69 -8.76 -0.98
CA THR A 49 10.39 -9.36 -0.88
C THR A 49 9.59 -8.51 -1.85
N ALA A 50 9.55 -8.98 -3.10
CA ALA A 50 8.45 -8.66 -3.97
C ALA A 50 7.23 -9.06 -3.16
N GLU A 51 6.68 -8.07 -2.43
CA GLU A 51 5.30 -8.04 -1.98
C GLU A 51 4.53 -8.76 -3.06
N PRO A 52 3.88 -9.90 -2.75
CA PRO A 52 3.44 -10.86 -3.75
C PRO A 52 2.59 -10.09 -4.72
N ARG A 53 3.15 -9.68 -5.87
CA ARG A 53 2.68 -8.53 -6.64
C ARG A 53 1.20 -8.73 -6.79
N ALA A 54 0.40 -8.02 -5.99
CA ALA A 54 -1.00 -8.38 -5.77
C ALA A 54 -1.56 -8.52 -7.17
N ARG A 55 -1.96 -9.74 -7.57
CA ARG A 55 -2.17 -10.09 -8.99
C ARG A 55 -3.02 -8.98 -9.56
N LYS A 56 -2.38 -8.10 -10.34
CA LYS A 56 -3.01 -6.84 -10.71
C LYS A 56 -4.09 -7.24 -11.68
N TYR A 57 -5.34 -7.15 -11.24
CA TYR A 57 -6.49 -7.31 -12.11
C TYR A 57 -6.44 -6.22 -13.19
N LYS A 58 -7.33 -6.29 -14.18
CA LYS A 58 -7.34 -5.36 -15.31
C LYS A 58 -7.18 -3.91 -14.87
N CYS A 59 -6.33 -3.15 -15.55
CA CYS A 59 -5.94 -1.77 -15.24
C CYS A 59 -5.28 -1.57 -13.85
N GLY A 60 -4.81 -2.65 -13.22
CA GLY A 60 -4.23 -2.63 -11.87
C GLY A 60 -5.27 -2.35 -10.78
N LEU A 61 -6.50 -2.82 -10.98
CA LEU A 61 -7.55 -2.78 -9.95
C LEU A 61 -7.21 -3.71 -8.78
N PRO A 62 -7.63 -3.38 -7.55
CA PRO A 62 -7.37 -4.19 -6.36
C PRO A 62 -8.23 -5.45 -6.30
N GLN A 63 -9.37 -5.46 -7.01
CA GLN A 63 -10.33 -6.55 -7.05
C GLN A 63 -10.79 -6.79 -8.49
N PRO A 64 -11.23 -8.01 -8.82
CA PRO A 64 -11.78 -8.30 -10.13
C PRO A 64 -13.15 -7.63 -10.31
N CYS A 65 -13.46 -7.22 -11.54
CA CYS A 65 -14.81 -6.80 -11.88
C CYS A 65 -15.75 -8.02 -12.00
N PRO A 66 -17.03 -7.88 -11.64
CA PRO A 66 -18.05 -8.91 -11.91
C PRO A 66 -18.21 -9.21 -13.41
N GLU A 67 -18.90 -10.30 -13.73
CA GLU A 67 -19.23 -10.64 -15.12
C GLU A 67 -20.04 -9.51 -15.78
N GLU A 68 -19.86 -9.34 -17.09
CA GLU A 68 -20.51 -8.30 -17.92
C GLU A 68 -20.20 -6.83 -17.52
N HIS A 69 -19.18 -6.59 -16.68
CA HIS A 69 -18.71 -5.24 -16.34
C HIS A 69 -17.38 -4.92 -17.01
N LEU A 70 -17.22 -3.66 -17.39
CA LEU A 70 -15.96 -3.12 -17.91
C LEU A 70 -15.09 -2.59 -16.76
N ALA A 71 -13.87 -3.11 -16.67
CA ALA A 71 -12.84 -2.66 -15.73
C ALA A 71 -12.19 -1.37 -16.25
N PHE A 72 -12.23 -0.30 -15.48
CA PHE A 72 -11.53 0.93 -15.81
C PHE A 72 -10.77 1.50 -14.61
N ARG A 73 -9.69 2.22 -14.91
CA ARG A 73 -8.95 3.01 -13.94
C ARG A 73 -8.60 4.36 -14.53
N MET A 74 -8.90 5.41 -13.77
CA MET A 74 -8.53 6.78 -14.11
C MET A 74 -7.67 7.37 -13.00
N VAL A 75 -6.61 8.06 -13.40
CA VAL A 75 -5.69 8.76 -12.50
C VAL A 75 -5.45 10.15 -13.07
N SER A 76 -5.61 11.19 -12.25
CA SER A 76 -5.29 12.56 -12.65
C SER A 76 -3.79 12.75 -12.89
N GLY A 77 -3.43 13.82 -13.59
CA GLY A 77 -2.03 14.24 -13.66
C GLY A 77 -1.50 14.71 -12.31
N ALA A 78 -0.17 14.82 -12.20
CA ALA A 78 0.51 15.46 -11.08
C ALA A 78 1.15 16.76 -11.57
N ALA A 79 0.63 17.88 -11.05
CA ALA A 79 0.97 19.24 -11.48
C ALA A 79 0.89 19.35 -13.02
N ASN A 80 1.96 19.83 -13.64
CA ASN A 80 2.12 20.01 -15.08
C ASN A 80 3.18 19.06 -15.69
N VAL A 81 3.72 18.13 -14.91
CA VAL A 81 4.86 17.28 -15.31
C VAL A 81 4.45 15.84 -15.63
N ILE A 82 3.45 15.31 -14.93
CA ILE A 82 2.91 13.97 -15.19
C ILE A 82 1.47 14.16 -15.64
N GLY A 83 1.16 13.74 -16.86
CA GLY A 83 -0.19 13.77 -17.40
C GLY A 83 -1.08 12.66 -16.82
N PRO A 84 -2.41 12.78 -17.00
CA PRO A 84 -3.37 11.80 -16.52
C PRO A 84 -3.20 10.43 -17.21
N LYS A 85 -3.80 9.40 -16.61
CA LYS A 85 -3.85 8.04 -17.15
C LYS A 85 -5.28 7.52 -17.13
N ILE A 86 -5.76 7.03 -18.27
CA ILE A 86 -7.07 6.40 -18.43
C ILE A 86 -6.85 5.02 -19.06
N CYS A 87 -7.28 3.99 -18.35
CA CYS A 87 -7.21 2.59 -18.78
C CYS A 87 -8.62 1.97 -18.74
N LEU A 88 -8.96 1.20 -19.77
CA LEU A 88 -10.20 0.44 -19.88
C LEU A 88 -9.86 -0.97 -20.37
N GLU A 89 -10.32 -2.02 -19.70
CA GLU A 89 -10.11 -3.42 -20.10
C GLU A 89 -8.63 -3.75 -20.42
N ASP A 90 -7.71 -3.32 -19.54
CA ASP A 90 -6.25 -3.39 -19.72
C ASP A 90 -5.66 -2.60 -20.90
N LYS A 91 -6.50 -1.88 -21.66
CA LYS A 91 -6.06 -1.02 -22.74
C LYS A 91 -5.83 0.40 -22.21
N MET A 92 -4.59 0.87 -22.34
CA MET A 92 -4.24 2.26 -22.05
C MET A 92 -4.82 3.18 -23.14
N LEU A 93 -5.91 3.87 -22.80
CA LEU A 93 -6.60 4.80 -23.69
C LEU A 93 -5.88 6.13 -23.76
N MET A 94 -5.57 6.72 -22.60
CA MET A 94 -4.84 7.98 -22.50
C MET A 94 -3.70 7.86 -21.48
N SER A 95 -2.51 8.36 -21.82
CA SER A 95 -1.38 8.45 -20.87
C SER A 95 -0.28 9.36 -21.39
N SER A 96 0.57 9.89 -20.50
CA SER A 96 1.78 10.62 -20.91
C SER A 96 2.74 9.80 -21.78
N VAL A 97 2.78 8.48 -21.61
CA VAL A 97 3.65 7.62 -22.44
C VAL A 97 3.11 7.48 -23.86
N LYS A 98 1.80 7.66 -24.04
CA LYS A 98 1.10 7.61 -25.33
C LYS A 98 1.01 8.98 -26.01
N ASP A 99 1.49 10.02 -25.36
CA ASP A 99 1.55 11.41 -25.87
C ASP A 99 0.19 11.94 -26.36
N ASN A 100 -0.90 11.48 -25.75
CA ASN A 100 -2.27 11.87 -26.11
C ASN A 100 -3.02 12.52 -24.96
N VAL A 101 -2.28 13.18 -24.07
CA VAL A 101 -2.81 13.88 -22.90
C VAL A 101 -2.31 15.31 -22.87
N GLY A 102 -3.15 16.23 -22.39
CA GLY A 102 -2.85 17.66 -22.33
C GLY A 102 -3.21 18.29 -20.99
N ARG A 103 -2.91 19.59 -20.87
CA ARG A 103 -3.39 20.42 -19.76
C ARG A 103 -4.91 20.52 -19.81
N GLY A 104 -5.54 20.58 -18.64
CA GLY A 104 -7.00 20.70 -18.52
C GLY A 104 -7.71 19.35 -18.53
N LEU A 105 -8.82 19.27 -19.26
CA LEU A 105 -9.74 18.14 -19.25
C LEU A 105 -9.36 17.12 -20.34
N ASN A 106 -9.20 15.85 -19.95
CA ASN A 106 -8.85 14.78 -20.88
C ASN A 106 -10.02 13.79 -20.95
N ILE A 107 -10.57 13.57 -22.13
CA ILE A 107 -11.79 12.79 -22.36
C ILE A 107 -11.50 11.65 -23.32
N ALA A 108 -11.90 10.43 -22.95
CA ALA A 108 -11.92 9.25 -23.82
C ALA A 108 -13.36 8.75 -23.99
N LEU A 109 -13.87 8.78 -25.22
CA LEU A 109 -15.15 8.25 -25.63
C LEU A 109 -15.00 6.79 -26.06
N VAL A 110 -15.79 5.91 -25.46
CA VAL A 110 -15.74 4.47 -25.69
C VAL A 110 -17.12 3.91 -26.00
N ASN A 111 -17.16 2.80 -26.73
CA ASN A 111 -18.39 2.05 -26.96
C ASN A 111 -18.78 1.30 -25.68
N GLY A 112 -20.01 1.49 -25.19
CA GLY A 112 -20.49 0.88 -23.94
C GLY A 112 -20.70 -0.64 -24.01
N VAL A 113 -20.79 -1.22 -25.21
CA VAL A 113 -20.97 -2.66 -25.42
C VAL A 113 -19.63 -3.34 -25.73
N SER A 114 -18.86 -2.82 -26.69
CA SER A 114 -17.59 -3.45 -27.10
C SER A 114 -16.39 -3.00 -26.26
N GLY A 115 -16.49 -1.88 -25.52
CA GLY A 115 -15.37 -1.28 -24.80
C GLY A 115 -14.29 -0.70 -25.72
N GLU A 116 -14.56 -0.53 -27.02
CA GLU A 116 -13.61 0.03 -27.98
C GLU A 116 -13.56 1.56 -27.92
N LEU A 117 -12.36 2.12 -28.13
CA LEU A 117 -12.14 3.55 -28.17
C LEU A 117 -12.72 4.14 -29.46
N ILE A 118 -13.64 5.09 -29.31
CA ILE A 118 -14.19 5.87 -30.42
C ILE A 118 -13.33 7.11 -30.63
N GLU A 119 -13.03 7.84 -29.54
CA GLU A 119 -12.31 9.10 -29.62
C GLU A 119 -11.59 9.42 -28.32
N ALA A 120 -10.44 10.11 -28.39
CA ALA A 120 -9.75 10.64 -27.21
C ALA A 120 -9.23 12.03 -27.51
N ARG A 121 -9.60 13.02 -26.69
CA ARG A 121 -9.15 14.41 -26.83
C ARG A 121 -8.82 15.04 -25.48
N ALA A 122 -7.90 16.00 -25.52
CA ALA A 122 -7.59 16.87 -24.40
C ALA A 122 -8.06 18.30 -24.71
N PHE A 123 -8.64 18.96 -23.73
CA PHE A 123 -9.18 20.31 -23.82
C PHE A 123 -8.52 21.17 -22.74
N ASP A 124 -7.84 22.24 -23.16
CA ASP A 124 -7.19 23.16 -22.22
C ASP A 124 -8.23 24.08 -21.57
N MET A 125 -8.40 23.95 -20.27
CA MET A 125 -9.34 24.77 -19.48
C MET A 125 -8.68 26.02 -18.89
N TRP A 126 -7.35 26.18 -19.03
CA TRP A 126 -6.60 27.29 -18.46
C TRP A 126 -6.47 28.46 -19.43
N ALA A 127 -5.98 28.18 -20.64
CA ALA A 127 -6.00 29.13 -21.73
C ALA A 127 -7.34 28.98 -22.44
N GLY A 128 -8.30 29.86 -22.15
CA GLY A 128 -9.63 29.76 -22.74
C GLY A 128 -9.59 29.86 -24.27
N GLY A 129 -10.09 28.82 -24.94
CA GLY A 129 -10.62 28.82 -26.30
C GLY A 129 -9.63 28.69 -27.47
N GLU A 130 -9.56 27.49 -28.08
CA GLU A 130 -9.86 27.21 -29.49
C GLU A 130 -10.48 25.80 -29.59
#